data_AF-A0A239D6C6-F1
#
_entry.id   AF-A0A239D6C6-F1
#
_cell.length_a   1.000
_cell.length_b   1.000
_cell.length_c   1.000
_cell.angle_alpha   90.00
_cell.angle_beta   90.00
_cell.angle_gamma   90.00
#
_symmetry.space_group_name_H-M   'P 1'
#
loop_
_entity.id
_entity.type
_entity.pdbx_description
1 polymer ?
#
loop_
_entity_poly.entity_id
_entity_poly.type
_entity_poly.pdbx_seq_one_letter_code
_entity_poly.pdbx_strand_id
1 'polypeptide(L)'
;MTPPPASTLDDDDSRPARRVGIDWPRLTLWLGLIALAGPAVWNGFAIVFFDTGGYIRRVLDGSLEAGRSVFYGLFLYASSAGWLSFWGPVLVQCAATLWLIHLCLRAHAIGPAGWPPQARAGAMALLLSALTGIAWYSSQLMPDIWMPLLVLSLWLLGFKGYTLSVRERAGVALIALFSLLSHMSGMALAIGLVTATAAARLLAPRLGWKIQPRVLPPFAIVAASLILMPLTHLALVGHAGYTPGGSFFLYGRLVQDGLAQRYLADHCPKDGSPAPYKLCALQSRMPTDANAFLWHEDSPLNDIGGWKGAEPELAALVKATILAYPGTFLTTALQATGEQLLTIGSGDGLTEWHYMTRRVFDRMLPTQQDLEFNAARQQREEISPTLFTALNRVHVPAGYLSMIGLLLVVGWGLRQGRHDLAALALFVALSLLGNAFINGALSNPHDRYQSRMIWLATLVVIMAAVAWWERRLPGNPDRIPRRAHVANVL
;
A
#
# COMPACT_ATOMS: atom_id res chain seq x y z
N MET A 1 -32.15 56.09 68.29
CA MET A 1 -31.40 54.81 68.18
C MET A 1 -32.15 53.93 67.20
N THR A 2 -31.76 54.00 65.94
CA THR A 2 -32.28 53.22 64.81
C THR A 2 -31.36 52.02 64.57
N PRO A 3 -31.88 50.81 64.27
CA PRO A 3 -31.06 49.64 64.05
C PRO A 3 -30.32 49.73 62.69
N PRO A 4 -29.17 49.07 62.52
CA PRO A 4 -28.43 49.08 61.27
C PRO A 4 -29.14 48.25 60.19
N PRO A 5 -28.91 48.54 58.89
CA PRO A 5 -29.54 47.81 57.80
C PRO A 5 -28.96 46.40 57.66
N ALA A 6 -29.83 45.47 57.27
CA ALA A 6 -29.49 44.08 56.99
C ALA A 6 -28.47 43.97 55.85
N SER A 7 -27.39 43.20 56.09
CA SER A 7 -26.45 42.76 55.07
C SER A 7 -27.16 41.81 54.10
N THR A 8 -27.33 42.24 52.86
CA THR A 8 -27.65 41.35 51.74
C THR A 8 -26.42 40.49 51.45
N LEU A 9 -26.54 39.19 51.69
CA LEU A 9 -25.60 38.19 51.19
C LEU A 9 -25.78 38.12 49.67
N ASP A 10 -24.79 38.62 48.92
CA ASP A 10 -24.64 38.33 47.50
C ASP A 10 -24.23 36.85 47.35
N ASP A 11 -25.21 35.98 47.13
CA ASP A 11 -24.99 34.64 46.56
C ASP A 11 -24.78 34.80 45.04
N ASP A 12 -23.57 35.18 44.63
CA ASP A 12 -23.09 35.01 43.24
C ASP A 12 -22.17 33.78 43.17
N ASP A 13 -22.74 32.58 43.32
CA ASP A 13 -22.10 31.32 42.90
C ASP A 13 -22.66 30.91 41.53
N SER A 14 -22.61 31.80 40.55
CA SER A 14 -22.87 31.48 39.15
C SER A 14 -21.64 30.85 38.48
N ARG A 15 -21.20 29.68 38.98
CA ARG A 15 -20.23 28.86 38.24
C ARG A 15 -20.81 28.55 36.86
N PRO A 16 -20.13 28.91 35.76
CA PRO A 16 -20.62 28.56 34.44
C PRO A 16 -20.70 27.04 34.36
N ALA A 17 -21.92 26.52 34.20
CA ALA A 17 -22.15 25.12 33.92
C ALA A 17 -21.24 24.72 32.76
N ARG A 18 -20.22 23.89 33.05
CA ARG A 18 -19.37 23.30 32.01
C ARG A 18 -20.30 22.48 31.13
N ARG A 19 -20.80 23.06 30.03
CA ARG A 19 -21.40 22.30 28.95
C ARG A 19 -20.32 21.34 28.50
N VAL A 20 -20.48 20.05 28.81
CA VAL A 20 -19.66 18.97 28.26
C VAL A 20 -20.02 18.92 26.77
N GLY A 21 -19.45 19.85 26.00
CA GLY A 21 -19.59 19.90 24.56
C GLY A 21 -18.83 18.71 23.96
N ILE A 22 -19.46 18.02 23.00
CA ILE A 22 -18.80 16.97 22.24
C ILE A 22 -17.61 17.60 21.51
N ASP A 23 -16.40 17.10 21.77
CA ASP A 23 -15.18 17.43 21.03
C ASP A 23 -15.25 16.75 19.66
N TRP A 24 -16.09 17.31 18.78
CA TRP A 24 -16.32 16.82 17.43
C TRP A 24 -15.03 16.53 16.65
N PRO A 25 -13.97 17.36 16.73
CA PRO A 25 -12.69 17.08 16.09
C PRO A 25 -12.05 15.77 16.51
N ARG A 26 -12.00 15.52 17.82
CA ARG A 26 -11.48 14.25 18.35
C ARG A 26 -12.39 13.10 18.00
N LEU A 27 -13.71 13.29 18.08
CA LEU A 27 -14.68 12.27 17.71
C LEU A 27 -14.51 11.81 16.27
N THR A 28 -14.42 12.74 15.31
CA THR A 28 -14.23 12.38 13.89
C THR A 28 -12.90 11.69 13.65
N LEU A 29 -11.82 12.10 14.35
CA LEU A 29 -10.53 11.42 14.28
C LEU A 29 -10.63 9.97 14.76
N TRP A 30 -11.28 9.73 15.90
CA TRP A 30 -11.51 8.39 16.43
C TRP A 30 -12.38 7.54 15.52
N LEU A 31 -13.46 8.10 14.96
CA LEU A 31 -14.29 7.40 13.98
C LEU A 31 -13.49 7.00 12.73
N GLY A 32 -12.60 7.88 12.24
CA GLY A 32 -11.67 7.54 11.16
C GLY A 32 -10.73 6.40 11.51
N LEU A 33 -10.16 6.40 12.72
CA LEU A 33 -9.28 5.32 13.18
C LEU A 33 -10.05 4.00 13.31
N ILE A 34 -11.25 4.02 13.92
CA ILE A 34 -12.11 2.85 14.07
C ILE A 34 -12.54 2.32 12.70
N ALA A 35 -12.83 3.18 11.73
CA ALA A 35 -13.17 2.77 10.37
C ALA A 35 -12.00 2.12 9.63
N LEU A 36 -10.76 2.54 9.87
CA LEU A 36 -9.56 1.88 9.34
C LEU A 36 -9.31 0.51 9.99
N ALA A 37 -9.56 0.40 11.30
CA ALA A 37 -9.45 -0.86 12.05
C ALA A 37 -10.71 -1.75 11.94
N GLY A 38 -11.75 -1.26 11.25
CA GLY A 38 -13.10 -1.83 11.24
C GLY A 38 -13.12 -3.32 10.88
N PRO A 39 -12.42 -3.75 9.82
CA PRO A 39 -12.33 -5.17 9.48
C PRO A 39 -11.73 -6.04 10.59
N ALA A 40 -10.65 -5.61 11.25
CA ALA A 40 -10.10 -6.35 12.39
C ALA A 40 -11.08 -6.39 13.58
N VAL A 41 -11.71 -5.26 13.90
CA VAL A 41 -12.72 -5.16 14.98
C VAL A 41 -13.90 -6.08 14.71
N TRP A 42 -14.41 -6.09 13.47
CA TRP A 42 -15.50 -6.98 13.08
C TRP A 42 -15.09 -8.45 13.09
N ASN A 43 -13.86 -8.74 12.64
CA ASN A 43 -13.29 -10.08 12.61
C ASN A 43 -13.06 -10.66 14.00
N GLY A 44 -12.83 -9.82 15.01
CA GLY A 44 -12.46 -10.23 16.37
C GLY A 44 -10.97 -10.54 16.55
N PHE A 45 -10.19 -10.41 15.49
CA PHE A 45 -8.74 -10.60 15.44
C PHE A 45 -8.18 -9.82 14.25
N ALA A 46 -6.86 -9.59 14.21
CA ALA A 46 -6.22 -9.01 13.04
C ALA A 46 -6.48 -9.88 11.79
N ILE A 47 -6.70 -9.26 10.62
CA ILE A 47 -6.91 -10.03 9.38
C ILE A 47 -5.58 -10.70 9.01
N VAL A 48 -5.60 -11.99 8.73
CA VAL A 48 -4.40 -12.74 8.32
C VAL A 48 -4.42 -13.04 6.82
N PHE A 49 -3.25 -13.43 6.32
CA PHE A 49 -3.06 -13.92 4.96
C PHE A 49 -2.20 -15.19 4.96
N PHE A 50 -2.11 -15.84 3.80
CA PHE A 50 -1.23 -16.99 3.54
C PHE A 50 0.22 -16.75 3.99
N ASP A 51 0.68 -15.51 3.88
CA ASP A 51 2.07 -15.10 4.09
C ASP A 51 2.37 -14.76 5.56
N THR A 52 1.33 -14.51 6.37
CA THR A 52 1.46 -13.99 7.74
C THR A 52 2.34 -14.89 8.62
N GLY A 53 2.07 -16.20 8.63
CA GLY A 53 2.90 -17.16 9.38
C GLY A 53 4.35 -17.18 8.89
N GLY A 54 4.58 -16.93 7.59
CA GLY A 54 5.91 -16.80 7.01
C GLY A 54 6.71 -15.67 7.66
N TYR A 55 6.11 -14.49 7.88
CA TYR A 55 6.81 -13.37 8.53
C TYR A 55 7.14 -13.66 10.00
N ILE A 56 6.19 -14.25 10.74
CA ILE A 56 6.37 -14.64 12.15
C ILE A 56 7.53 -15.63 12.27
N ARG A 57 7.52 -16.66 11.42
CA ARG A 57 8.52 -17.72 11.41
C ARG A 57 9.94 -17.21 11.15
N ARG A 58 10.13 -16.15 10.35
CA ARG A 58 11.49 -15.58 10.11
C ARG A 58 12.15 -15.07 11.38
N VAL A 59 11.36 -14.45 12.25
CA VAL A 59 11.86 -13.93 13.53
C VAL A 59 12.15 -15.07 14.49
N LEU A 60 11.25 -16.06 14.57
CA LEU A 60 11.39 -17.18 15.51
C LEU A 60 12.52 -18.15 15.11
N ASP A 61 12.68 -18.43 13.82
CA ASP A 61 13.70 -19.37 13.32
C ASP A 61 15.05 -18.69 13.05
N GLY A 62 15.14 -17.36 13.05
CA GLY A 62 16.35 -16.63 12.65
C GLY A 62 16.79 -16.91 11.21
N SER A 63 15.83 -16.99 10.27
CA SER A 63 16.06 -17.43 8.89
C SER A 63 15.53 -16.42 7.86
N LEU A 64 15.95 -16.57 6.60
CA LEU A 64 15.31 -15.94 5.44
C LEU A 64 14.41 -16.95 4.71
N GLU A 65 13.33 -16.47 4.09
CA GLU A 65 12.46 -17.27 3.22
C GLU A 65 12.07 -16.45 1.99
N ALA A 66 11.91 -17.13 0.86
CA ALA A 66 11.53 -16.51 -0.38
C ALA A 66 10.22 -15.73 -0.24
N GLY A 67 10.23 -14.45 -0.65
CA GLY A 67 9.06 -13.58 -0.57
C GLY A 67 8.60 -13.20 0.85
N ARG A 68 9.38 -13.47 1.92
CA ARG A 68 9.04 -13.11 3.31
C ARG A 68 10.09 -12.19 3.93
N SER A 69 9.72 -10.93 4.21
CA SER A 69 10.61 -9.96 4.85
C SER A 69 10.75 -10.22 6.35
N VAL A 70 11.99 -10.38 6.83
CA VAL A 70 12.30 -10.43 8.26
C VAL A 70 11.98 -9.11 8.96
N PHE A 71 12.09 -7.97 8.28
CA PHE A 71 11.80 -6.66 8.85
C PHE A 71 10.32 -6.50 9.18
N TYR A 72 9.44 -6.99 8.30
CA TYR A 72 8.01 -6.99 8.61
C TYR A 72 7.70 -7.92 9.79
N GLY A 73 8.35 -9.09 9.85
CA GLY A 73 8.27 -9.97 11.02
C GLY A 73 8.72 -9.30 12.32
N LEU A 74 9.85 -8.57 12.31
CA LEU A 74 10.36 -7.83 13.46
C LEU A 74 9.41 -6.72 13.89
N PHE A 75 8.76 -6.05 12.93
CA PHE A 75 7.68 -5.12 13.22
C PHE A 75 6.50 -5.81 13.91
N LEU A 76 6.06 -6.96 13.42
CA LEU A 76 4.99 -7.72 14.07
C LEU A 76 5.40 -8.10 15.50
N TYR A 77 6.63 -8.57 15.72
CA TYR A 77 7.14 -8.91 17.04
C TYR A 77 7.11 -7.71 18.00
N ALA A 78 7.69 -6.59 17.58
CA ALA A 78 7.80 -5.40 18.42
C ALA A 78 6.44 -4.76 18.71
N SER A 79 5.60 -4.62 17.68
CA SER A 79 4.29 -3.99 17.84
C SER A 79 3.26 -4.88 18.53
N SER A 80 3.47 -6.21 18.56
CA SER A 80 2.64 -7.15 19.33
C SER A 80 3.10 -7.36 20.77
N ALA A 81 4.07 -6.57 21.24
CA ALA A 81 4.70 -6.72 22.55
C ALA A 81 5.28 -8.13 22.79
N GLY A 82 5.94 -8.69 21.77
CA GLY A 82 6.50 -10.04 21.85
C GLY A 82 5.49 -11.15 21.60
N TRP A 83 4.63 -10.97 20.58
CA TRP A 83 3.54 -11.88 20.20
C TRP A 83 2.35 -11.94 21.18
N LEU A 84 2.33 -11.09 22.21
CA LEU A 84 1.23 -11.06 23.19
C LEU A 84 -0.11 -10.73 22.54
N SER A 85 -0.15 -9.73 21.65
CA SER A 85 -1.39 -9.30 21.00
C SER A 85 -1.19 -8.72 19.61
N PHE A 86 -1.91 -9.26 18.62
CA PHE A 86 -1.84 -8.77 17.24
C PHE A 86 -2.71 -7.52 16.96
N TRP A 87 -3.38 -6.98 17.97
CA TRP A 87 -4.03 -5.66 17.87
C TRP A 87 -3.03 -4.52 17.76
N GLY A 88 -1.85 -4.63 18.40
CA GLY A 88 -0.81 -3.62 18.34
C GLY A 88 -0.32 -3.31 16.91
N PRO A 89 0.07 -4.31 16.09
CA PRO A 89 0.37 -4.10 14.67
C PRO A 89 -0.75 -3.37 13.91
N VAL A 90 -2.02 -3.77 14.10
CA VAL A 90 -3.18 -3.14 13.46
C VAL A 90 -3.30 -1.67 13.85
N LEU A 91 -3.16 -1.35 15.15
CA LEU A 91 -3.22 0.02 15.65
C LEU A 91 -2.11 0.89 15.07
N VAL A 92 -0.87 0.38 14.98
CA VAL A 92 0.26 1.11 14.38
C VAL A 92 0.03 1.36 12.90
N GLN A 93 -0.46 0.37 12.15
CA GLN A 93 -0.78 0.50 10.72
C GLN A 93 -1.90 1.53 10.49
N CYS A 94 -2.98 1.47 11.26
CA CYS A 94 -4.10 2.41 11.17
C CYS A 94 -3.66 3.83 11.56
N ALA A 95 -2.88 3.98 12.63
CA ALA A 95 -2.36 5.28 13.07
C ALA A 95 -1.40 5.89 12.05
N ALA A 96 -0.48 5.11 11.47
CA ALA A 96 0.42 5.58 10.41
C ALA A 96 -0.35 6.03 9.16
N THR A 97 -1.38 5.27 8.78
CA THR A 97 -2.26 5.60 7.65
C THR A 97 -3.00 6.92 7.88
N LEU A 98 -3.67 7.04 9.03
CA LEU A 98 -4.40 8.25 9.42
C LEU A 98 -3.49 9.47 9.54
N TRP A 99 -2.29 9.28 10.09
CA TRP A 99 -1.29 10.34 10.23
C TRP A 99 -0.77 10.84 8.88
N LEU A 100 -0.49 9.95 7.92
CA LEU A 100 -0.06 10.37 6.58
C LEU A 100 -1.19 11.03 5.78
N ILE A 101 -2.44 10.58 5.94
CA ILE A 101 -3.62 11.29 5.40
C ILE A 101 -3.68 12.70 5.98
N HIS A 102 -3.57 12.84 7.31
CA HIS A 102 -3.54 14.13 7.98
C HIS A 102 -2.45 15.06 7.45
N LEU A 103 -1.21 14.58 7.36
CA LEU A 103 -0.08 15.38 6.85
C LEU A 103 -0.29 15.77 5.39
N CYS A 104 -0.81 14.86 4.55
CA CYS A 104 -1.09 15.14 3.15
C CYS A 104 -2.14 16.25 2.99
N LEU A 105 -3.27 16.16 3.71
CA LEU A 105 -4.32 17.18 3.70
C LEU A 105 -3.78 18.53 4.17
N ARG A 106 -3.02 18.54 5.28
CA ARG A 106 -2.43 19.75 5.84
C ARG A 106 -1.43 20.40 4.89
N ALA A 107 -0.54 19.62 4.27
CA ALA A 107 0.50 20.11 3.35
C ALA A 107 -0.05 20.72 2.05
N HIS A 108 -1.30 20.40 1.68
CA HIS A 108 -2.00 20.95 0.52
C HIS A 108 -3.12 21.94 0.92
N ALA A 109 -3.22 22.27 2.21
CA ALA A 109 -4.25 23.15 2.77
C ALA A 109 -5.67 22.75 2.34
N ILE A 110 -5.98 21.45 2.39
CA ILE A 110 -7.29 20.90 1.98
C ILE A 110 -8.25 20.89 3.17
N GLY A 111 -9.50 21.33 2.95
CA GLY A 111 -10.63 21.17 3.86
C GLY A 111 -11.14 22.50 4.42
N PRO A 112 -12.44 22.57 4.78
CA PRO A 112 -13.11 23.83 5.10
C PRO A 112 -12.38 24.59 6.20
N ALA A 113 -12.21 25.91 6.04
CA ALA A 113 -11.43 26.73 6.98
C ALA A 113 -11.85 26.57 8.45
N GLY A 114 -13.15 26.39 8.71
CA GLY A 114 -13.69 26.17 10.06
C GLY A 114 -13.51 24.76 10.63
N TRP A 115 -13.09 23.78 9.82
CA TRP A 115 -12.84 22.43 10.29
C TRP A 115 -11.40 22.30 10.77
N PRO A 116 -11.15 21.78 11.99
CA PRO A 116 -9.80 21.53 12.44
C PRO A 116 -9.15 20.38 11.67
N PRO A 117 -7.82 20.37 11.52
CA PRO A 117 -7.09 19.37 10.73
C PRO A 117 -7.35 17.91 11.10
N GLN A 118 -7.63 17.63 12.38
CA GLN A 118 -7.93 16.28 12.88
C GLN A 118 -9.28 15.78 12.36
N ALA A 119 -10.30 16.65 12.35
CA ALA A 119 -11.62 16.33 11.83
C ALA A 119 -11.56 16.00 10.33
N ARG A 120 -10.80 16.79 9.56
CA ARG A 120 -10.60 16.58 8.12
C ARG A 120 -9.95 15.22 7.84
N ALA A 121 -8.93 14.85 8.61
CA ALA A 121 -8.25 13.57 8.47
C ALA A 121 -9.16 12.39 8.81
N GLY A 122 -9.90 12.47 9.92
CA GLY A 122 -10.86 11.44 10.31
C GLY A 122 -11.99 11.26 9.29
N ALA A 123 -12.55 12.36 8.78
CA ALA A 123 -13.58 12.32 7.74
C ALA A 123 -13.05 11.74 6.42
N MET A 124 -11.82 12.10 6.03
CA MET A 124 -11.18 11.51 4.86
C MET A 124 -10.96 10.01 5.04
N ALA A 125 -10.46 9.56 6.20
CA ALA A 125 -10.28 8.15 6.49
C ALA A 125 -11.61 7.38 6.45
N LEU A 126 -12.68 7.93 7.03
CA LEU A 126 -14.03 7.35 6.94
C LEU A 126 -14.50 7.18 5.49
N LEU A 127 -14.37 8.23 4.68
CA LEU A 127 -14.77 8.19 3.27
C LEU A 127 -13.93 7.16 2.48
N LEU A 128 -12.62 7.12 2.70
CA LEU A 128 -11.74 6.15 2.04
C LEU A 128 -12.07 4.72 2.47
N SER A 129 -12.34 4.47 3.76
CA SER A 129 -12.77 3.15 4.26
C SER A 129 -14.09 2.69 3.66
N ALA A 130 -15.00 3.62 3.35
CA ALA A 130 -16.29 3.29 2.73
C ALA A 130 -16.22 3.11 1.21
N LEU A 131 -15.31 3.82 0.53
CA LEU A 131 -15.21 3.83 -0.93
C LEU A 131 -14.16 2.85 -1.47
N THR A 132 -13.30 2.30 -0.64
CA THR A 132 -12.13 1.52 -1.06
C THR A 132 -11.77 0.43 -0.07
N GLY A 133 -10.89 -0.49 -0.46
CA GLY A 133 -10.38 -1.56 0.40
C GLY A 133 -9.42 -1.13 1.52
N ILE A 134 -9.12 0.17 1.71
CA ILE A 134 -8.06 0.64 2.64
C ILE A 134 -8.16 0.04 4.05
N ALA A 135 -9.38 -0.07 4.59
CA ALA A 135 -9.63 -0.59 5.93
C ALA A 135 -9.22 -2.06 6.07
N TRP A 136 -9.38 -2.85 5.00
CA TRP A 136 -8.98 -4.25 4.97
C TRP A 136 -7.47 -4.38 5.01
N TYR A 137 -6.75 -3.56 4.23
CA TYR A 137 -5.29 -3.56 4.19
C TYR A 137 -4.67 -3.01 5.47
N SER A 138 -5.22 -1.97 6.10
CA SER A 138 -4.72 -1.46 7.38
C SER A 138 -4.97 -2.41 8.56
N SER A 139 -5.98 -3.29 8.43
CA SER A 139 -6.34 -4.33 9.41
C SER A 139 -5.59 -5.64 9.22
N GLN A 140 -4.80 -5.77 8.15
CA GLN A 140 -4.16 -7.02 7.77
C GLN A 140 -2.72 -7.12 8.31
N LEU A 141 -2.33 -8.31 8.78
CA LEU A 141 -0.95 -8.65 9.15
C LEU A 141 -0.12 -8.95 7.90
N MET A 142 -0.04 -7.95 7.02
CA MET A 142 0.72 -7.94 5.79
C MET A 142 1.39 -6.59 5.52
N PRO A 143 2.52 -6.56 4.78
CA PRO A 143 3.20 -5.33 4.43
C PRO A 143 2.44 -4.43 3.44
N ASP A 144 1.26 -4.85 2.97
CA ASP A 144 0.54 -4.21 1.87
C ASP A 144 0.15 -2.77 2.09
N ILE A 145 -0.34 -2.41 3.29
CA ILE A 145 -0.69 -1.02 3.59
C ILE A 145 0.53 -0.11 3.55
N TRP A 146 1.74 -0.63 3.76
CA TRP A 146 2.96 0.17 3.74
C TRP A 146 3.36 0.61 2.32
N MET A 147 2.88 -0.06 1.27
CA MET A 147 3.14 0.31 -0.12
C MET A 147 2.54 1.68 -0.52
N PRO A 148 1.25 1.98 -0.28
CA PRO A 148 0.72 3.31 -0.52
C PRO A 148 1.26 4.35 0.48
N LEU A 149 1.60 3.95 1.72
CA LEU A 149 2.23 4.85 2.69
C LEU A 149 3.65 5.26 2.26
N LEU A 150 4.40 4.37 1.61
CA LEU A 150 5.66 4.68 0.95
C LEU A 150 5.47 5.78 -0.10
N VAL A 151 4.47 5.65 -0.98
CA VAL A 151 4.18 6.67 -2.01
C VAL A 151 3.88 8.02 -1.38
N LEU A 152 2.99 8.08 -0.37
CA LEU A 152 2.71 9.33 0.33
C LEU A 152 3.95 9.89 1.04
N SER A 153 4.79 9.04 1.62
CA SER A 153 6.00 9.47 2.31
C SER A 153 7.03 10.05 1.36
N LEU A 154 7.27 9.43 0.22
CA LEU A 154 8.16 9.94 -0.83
C LEU A 154 7.63 11.26 -1.41
N TRP A 155 6.32 11.35 -1.64
CA TRP A 155 5.69 12.61 -2.05
C TRP A 155 5.89 13.72 -1.03
N LEU A 156 5.58 13.44 0.25
CA LEU A 156 5.70 14.42 1.33
C LEU A 156 7.14 14.88 1.50
N LEU A 157 8.13 13.98 1.51
CA LEU A 157 9.54 14.33 1.63
C LEU A 157 10.07 15.09 0.40
N GLY A 158 9.64 14.68 -0.80
CA GLY A 158 10.10 15.26 -2.06
C GLY A 158 9.46 16.61 -2.39
N PHE A 159 8.15 16.75 -2.22
CA PHE A 159 7.39 17.89 -2.72
C PHE A 159 6.85 18.81 -1.64
N LYS A 160 6.71 18.32 -0.40
CA LYS A 160 6.11 19.07 0.72
C LYS A 160 6.96 19.06 1.99
N GLY A 161 8.24 18.67 1.91
CA GLY A 161 9.08 18.53 3.10
C GLY A 161 9.30 19.84 3.86
N TYR A 162 9.12 20.98 3.20
CA TYR A 162 9.19 22.32 3.80
C TYR A 162 7.97 22.66 4.67
N THR A 163 6.85 21.94 4.55
CA THR A 163 5.64 22.12 5.39
C THR A 163 5.63 21.20 6.61
N LEU A 164 6.70 20.45 6.83
CA LEU A 164 6.82 19.45 7.89
C LEU A 164 7.84 19.89 8.92
N SER A 165 7.49 19.73 10.20
CA SER A 165 8.45 19.86 11.30
C SER A 165 9.58 18.82 11.20
N VAL A 166 10.66 19.01 11.94
CA VAL A 166 11.78 18.04 11.97
C VAL A 166 11.29 16.65 12.42
N ARG A 167 10.43 16.60 13.44
CA ARG A 167 9.87 15.34 13.97
C ARG A 167 8.98 14.64 12.96
N GLU A 168 8.15 15.39 12.24
CA GLU A 168 7.31 14.83 11.18
C GLU A 168 8.15 14.31 10.02
N ARG A 169 9.18 15.05 9.58
CA ARG A 169 10.11 14.56 8.56
C ARG A 169 10.80 13.27 8.98
N ALA A 170 11.25 13.17 10.23
CA ALA A 170 11.86 11.96 10.76
C ALA A 170 10.87 10.78 10.80
N GLY A 171 9.63 11.00 11.26
CA GLY A 171 8.62 9.94 11.27
C GLY A 171 8.19 9.50 9.87
N VAL A 172 8.02 10.42 8.92
CA VAL A 172 7.73 10.10 7.51
C VAL A 172 8.89 9.35 6.85
N ALA A 173 10.14 9.74 7.14
CA ALA A 173 11.34 9.04 6.69
C ALA A 173 11.41 7.62 7.26
N LEU A 174 11.08 7.43 8.54
CA LEU A 174 11.04 6.12 9.18
C LEU A 174 9.97 5.22 8.55
N ILE A 175 8.76 5.74 8.29
CA ILE A 175 7.70 4.99 7.59
C ILE A 175 8.17 4.59 6.19
N ALA A 176 8.76 5.51 5.43
CA ALA A 176 9.27 5.23 4.09
C ALA A 176 10.35 4.13 4.12
N LEU A 177 11.34 4.25 5.00
CA LEU A 177 12.42 3.28 5.14
C LEU A 177 11.86 1.90 5.55
N PHE A 178 10.98 1.85 6.56
CA PHE A 178 10.34 0.62 6.99
C PHE A 178 9.53 -0.05 5.87
N SER A 179 8.80 0.74 5.09
CA SER A 179 8.01 0.22 3.95
C SER A 179 8.91 -0.45 2.91
N LEU A 180 10.07 0.16 2.60
CA LEU A 180 11.05 -0.41 1.67
C LEU A 180 11.69 -1.70 2.18
N LEU A 181 11.99 -1.76 3.48
CA LEU A 181 12.55 -2.96 4.11
C LEU A 181 11.51 -4.08 4.25
N SER A 182 10.23 -3.74 4.31
CA SER A 182 9.13 -4.70 4.49
C SER A 182 8.70 -5.40 3.21
N HIS A 183 8.94 -4.81 2.03
CA HIS A 183 8.51 -5.40 0.76
C HIS A 183 9.37 -4.95 -0.44
N MET A 184 10.00 -5.92 -1.12
CA MET A 184 10.95 -5.67 -2.22
C MET A 184 10.36 -4.91 -3.43
N SER A 185 9.09 -5.13 -3.78
CA SER A 185 8.42 -4.36 -4.84
C SER A 185 8.37 -2.85 -4.54
N GLY A 186 8.37 -2.47 -3.25
CA GLY A 186 8.48 -1.08 -2.81
C GLY A 186 9.78 -0.43 -3.26
N MET A 187 10.88 -1.19 -3.32
CA MET A 187 12.19 -0.67 -3.71
C MET A 187 12.24 -0.35 -5.21
N ALA A 188 11.75 -1.26 -6.06
CA ALA A 188 11.62 -0.99 -7.49
C ALA A 188 10.69 0.20 -7.77
N LEU A 189 9.54 0.28 -7.07
CA LEU A 189 8.60 1.39 -7.18
C LEU A 189 9.25 2.72 -6.76
N ALA A 190 9.96 2.73 -5.64
CA ALA A 190 10.60 3.93 -5.11
C ALA A 190 11.73 4.44 -6.01
N ILE A 191 12.53 3.56 -6.63
CA ILE A 191 13.53 3.94 -7.64
C ILE A 191 12.84 4.67 -8.81
N GLY A 192 11.73 4.13 -9.31
CA GLY A 192 10.92 4.77 -10.35
C GLY A 192 10.38 6.14 -9.92
N LEU A 193 9.85 6.26 -8.70
CA LEU A 193 9.30 7.51 -8.18
C LEU A 193 10.38 8.56 -7.84
N VAL A 194 11.56 8.16 -7.41
CA VAL A 194 12.72 9.06 -7.25
C VAL A 194 13.16 9.58 -8.62
N THR A 195 13.19 8.72 -9.63
CA THR A 195 13.47 9.11 -11.02
C THR A 195 12.42 10.10 -11.54
N ALA A 196 11.12 9.85 -11.28
CA ALA A 196 10.04 10.78 -11.60
C ALA A 196 10.19 12.12 -10.85
N THR A 197 10.65 12.10 -9.60
CA THR A 197 10.92 13.31 -8.80
C THR A 197 12.08 14.12 -9.40
N ALA A 198 13.15 13.45 -9.85
CA ALA A 198 14.26 14.08 -10.54
C ALA A 198 13.83 14.67 -11.90
N ALA A 199 13.05 13.93 -12.69
CA ALA A 199 12.47 14.41 -13.92
C ALA A 199 11.57 15.64 -13.68
N ALA A 200 10.70 15.60 -12.66
CA ALA A 200 9.87 16.74 -12.27
C ALA A 200 10.71 17.96 -11.88
N ARG A 201 11.83 17.78 -11.17
CA ARG A 201 12.74 18.88 -10.81
C ARG A 201 13.35 19.56 -12.05
N LEU A 202 13.60 18.81 -13.12
CA LEU A 202 14.16 19.30 -14.38
C LEU A 202 13.10 19.89 -15.31
N LEU A 203 11.91 19.27 -15.38
CA LEU A 203 10.86 19.62 -16.34
C LEU A 203 9.89 20.68 -15.82
N ALA A 204 9.62 20.74 -14.50
CA ALA A 204 8.65 21.68 -13.94
C ALA A 204 8.92 23.15 -14.33
N PRO A 205 10.15 23.69 -14.26
CA PRO A 205 10.43 25.05 -14.70
C PRO A 205 10.18 25.26 -16.20
N ARG A 206 10.51 24.27 -17.03
CA ARG A 206 10.32 24.32 -18.50
C ARG A 206 8.85 24.30 -18.90
N LEU A 207 8.03 23.61 -18.10
CA LEU A 207 6.59 23.51 -18.29
C LEU A 207 5.82 24.64 -17.58
N GLY A 208 6.51 25.58 -16.92
CA GLY A 208 5.88 26.67 -16.16
C GLY A 208 5.20 26.24 -14.85
N TRP A 209 5.47 25.02 -14.37
CA TRP A 209 4.89 24.51 -13.12
C TRP A 209 5.59 25.13 -11.92
N LYS A 210 4.80 25.79 -11.07
CA LYS A 210 5.21 26.41 -9.80
C LYS A 210 5.38 25.37 -8.68
N ILE A 211 6.27 24.40 -8.88
CA ILE A 211 6.66 23.39 -7.89
C ILE A 211 8.18 23.32 -7.78
N GLN A 212 8.70 22.94 -6.61
CA GLN A 212 10.14 22.79 -6.36
C GLN A 212 10.45 21.45 -5.70
N PRO A 213 10.48 20.35 -6.49
CA PRO A 213 10.75 19.02 -5.95
C PRO A 213 12.17 18.93 -5.37
N ARG A 214 12.33 18.24 -4.23
CA ARG A 214 13.58 17.96 -3.56
C ARG A 214 13.91 16.48 -3.74
N VAL A 215 14.91 16.18 -4.55
CA VAL A 215 15.28 14.78 -4.90
C VAL A 215 16.04 14.10 -3.77
N LEU A 216 16.87 14.86 -3.03
CA LEU A 216 17.80 14.29 -2.05
C LEU A 216 17.10 13.49 -0.93
N PRO A 217 16.01 13.97 -0.28
CA PRO A 217 15.36 13.19 0.76
C PRO A 217 14.82 11.81 0.31
N PRO A 218 13.97 11.70 -0.73
CA PRO A 218 13.50 10.39 -1.18
C PRO A 218 14.64 9.53 -1.74
N PHE A 219 15.65 10.11 -2.41
CA PHE A 219 16.84 9.39 -2.85
C PHE A 219 17.62 8.79 -1.67
N ALA A 220 17.85 9.56 -0.61
CA ALA A 220 18.59 9.10 0.56
C ALA A 220 17.90 7.93 1.26
N ILE A 221 16.57 7.90 1.29
CA ILE A 221 15.80 6.77 1.86
C ILE A 221 15.95 5.51 1.00
N VAL A 222 15.87 5.64 -0.33
CA VAL A 222 16.10 4.50 -1.24
C VAL A 222 17.53 3.99 -1.12
N ALA A 223 18.53 4.88 -1.16
CA ALA A 223 19.93 4.51 -0.97
C ALA A 223 20.16 3.83 0.39
N ALA A 224 19.58 4.35 1.47
CA ALA A 224 19.64 3.72 2.79
C ALA A 224 19.02 2.33 2.78
N SER A 225 17.87 2.11 2.15
CA SER A 225 17.24 0.78 2.07
C SER A 225 18.10 -0.24 1.30
N LEU A 226 18.73 0.18 0.20
CA LEU A 226 19.60 -0.66 -0.63
C LEU A 226 20.87 -1.11 0.11
N ILE A 227 21.32 -0.30 1.08
CA ILE A 227 22.50 -0.57 1.91
C ILE A 227 22.11 -1.34 3.18
N LEU A 228 21.09 -0.89 3.90
CA LEU A 228 20.71 -1.44 5.20
C LEU A 228 20.15 -2.86 5.08
N MET A 229 19.37 -3.17 4.04
CA MET A 229 18.81 -4.52 3.88
C MET A 229 19.88 -5.63 3.85
N PRO A 230 20.86 -5.62 2.92
CA PRO A 230 21.89 -6.66 2.89
C PRO A 230 22.79 -6.66 4.13
N LEU A 231 23.10 -5.50 4.71
CA LEU A 231 23.88 -5.41 5.94
C LEU A 231 23.16 -6.03 7.14
N THR A 232 21.87 -5.78 7.29
CA THR A 232 21.07 -6.36 8.37
C THR A 232 20.82 -7.85 8.13
N HIS A 233 20.61 -8.31 6.89
CA HIS A 233 20.56 -9.75 6.60
C HIS A 233 21.89 -10.46 6.91
N LEU A 234 23.03 -9.82 6.64
CA LEU A 234 24.33 -10.33 7.03
C LEU A 234 24.46 -10.43 8.56
N ALA A 235 24.03 -9.39 9.28
CA ALA A 235 24.10 -9.36 10.74
C ALA A 235 23.15 -10.37 11.42
N LEU A 236 21.95 -10.58 10.86
CA LEU A 236 20.92 -11.44 11.46
C LEU A 236 21.03 -12.91 11.04
N VAL A 237 21.43 -13.18 9.79
CA VAL A 237 21.34 -14.51 9.16
C VAL A 237 22.67 -14.95 8.53
N GLY A 238 23.73 -14.14 8.62
CA GLY A 238 25.06 -14.46 8.09
C GLY A 238 25.18 -14.36 6.57
N HIS A 239 24.16 -13.86 5.87
CA HIS A 239 24.13 -13.77 4.40
C HIS A 239 23.77 -12.36 3.95
N ALA A 240 24.67 -11.70 3.22
CA ALA A 240 24.38 -10.41 2.59
C ALA A 240 23.57 -10.63 1.31
N GLY A 241 22.33 -10.14 1.29
CA GLY A 241 21.48 -10.24 0.11
C GLY A 241 20.13 -9.54 0.31
N TYR A 242 19.37 -9.43 -0.77
CA TYR A 242 17.98 -9.00 -0.71
C TYR A 242 17.05 -10.18 -0.35
N THR A 243 15.77 -9.93 -0.08
CA THR A 243 14.82 -11.03 0.15
C THR A 243 14.81 -11.97 -1.07
N PRO A 244 15.08 -13.28 -0.88
CA PRO A 244 15.21 -14.22 -1.98
C PRO A 244 13.85 -14.49 -2.67
N GLY A 245 13.88 -15.15 -3.82
CA GLY A 245 12.68 -15.61 -4.52
C GLY A 245 12.40 -14.97 -5.88
N GLY A 246 13.13 -13.92 -6.27
CA GLY A 246 12.87 -13.18 -7.51
C GLY A 246 12.83 -14.06 -8.77
N SER A 247 13.77 -15.00 -8.89
CA SER A 247 13.84 -15.95 -10.02
C SER A 247 12.65 -16.91 -10.07
N PHE A 248 12.08 -17.29 -8.92
CA PHE A 248 10.91 -18.17 -8.86
C PHE A 248 9.69 -17.45 -9.41
N PHE A 249 9.39 -16.25 -8.92
CA PHE A 249 8.24 -15.46 -9.38
C PHE A 249 8.37 -15.11 -10.86
N LEU A 250 9.56 -14.70 -11.31
CA LEU A 250 9.78 -14.36 -12.71
C LEU A 250 9.71 -15.59 -13.63
N TYR A 251 10.21 -16.76 -13.20
CA TYR A 251 10.02 -17.99 -13.97
C TYR A 251 8.54 -18.43 -13.98
N GLY A 252 7.83 -18.33 -12.85
CA GLY A 252 6.39 -18.55 -12.78
C GLY A 252 5.62 -17.67 -13.77
N ARG A 253 5.98 -16.39 -13.89
CA ARG A 253 5.43 -15.49 -14.91
C ARG A 253 5.66 -16.03 -16.33
N LEU A 254 6.88 -16.51 -16.63
CA LEU A 254 7.21 -17.09 -17.93
C LEU A 254 6.43 -18.39 -18.21
N VAL A 255 6.10 -19.17 -17.18
CA VAL A 255 5.21 -20.32 -17.27
C VAL A 255 3.79 -19.87 -17.60
N GLN A 256 3.27 -18.84 -16.93
CA GLN A 256 1.95 -18.27 -17.22
C GLN A 256 1.84 -17.70 -18.64
N ASP A 257 2.95 -17.21 -19.21
CA ASP A 257 3.03 -16.74 -20.60
C ASP A 257 3.19 -17.84 -21.65
N GLY A 258 3.40 -19.09 -21.24
CA GLY A 258 3.77 -20.17 -22.17
C GLY A 258 5.22 -20.07 -22.70
N LEU A 259 5.99 -19.06 -22.28
CA LEU A 259 7.36 -18.82 -22.74
C LEU A 259 8.34 -19.85 -22.17
N ALA A 260 8.16 -20.26 -20.92
CA ALA A 260 8.99 -21.29 -20.31
C ALA A 260 8.84 -22.63 -21.04
N GLN A 261 7.60 -23.01 -21.34
CA GLN A 261 7.24 -24.24 -22.04
C GLN A 261 7.79 -24.22 -23.47
N ARG A 262 7.63 -23.09 -24.16
CA ARG A 262 8.21 -22.89 -25.49
C ARG A 262 9.74 -23.00 -25.47
N TYR A 263 10.41 -22.36 -24.52
CA TYR A 263 11.86 -22.42 -24.41
C TYR A 263 12.35 -23.85 -24.23
N LEU A 264 11.74 -24.61 -23.32
CA LEU A 264 12.09 -26.01 -23.09
C LEU A 264 11.85 -26.86 -24.35
N ALA A 265 10.72 -26.67 -25.04
CA ALA A 265 10.41 -27.40 -26.27
C ALA A 265 11.40 -27.14 -27.43
N ASP A 266 11.91 -25.90 -27.51
CA ASP A 266 12.84 -25.47 -28.55
C ASP A 266 14.30 -25.86 -28.26
N HIS A 267 14.71 -25.94 -26.99
CA HIS A 267 16.12 -26.06 -26.60
C HIS A 267 16.49 -27.34 -25.83
N CYS A 268 15.52 -28.08 -25.28
CA CYS A 268 15.82 -29.34 -24.60
C CYS A 268 16.09 -30.47 -25.61
N PRO A 269 17.07 -31.35 -25.35
CA PRO A 269 17.36 -32.46 -26.23
C PRO A 269 16.19 -33.43 -26.40
N LYS A 270 15.98 -33.90 -27.63
CA LYS A 270 14.92 -34.88 -27.99
C LYS A 270 15.46 -36.30 -28.21
N ASP A 271 16.78 -36.44 -28.32
CA ASP A 271 17.50 -37.65 -28.67
C ASP A 271 18.09 -38.39 -27.46
N GLY A 272 17.79 -37.92 -26.24
CA GLY A 272 18.30 -38.50 -25.00
C GLY A 272 19.71 -38.04 -24.61
N SER A 273 20.29 -37.06 -25.31
CA SER A 273 21.56 -36.45 -24.88
C SER A 273 21.41 -35.66 -23.55
N PRO A 274 22.51 -35.42 -22.81
CA PRO A 274 22.45 -34.78 -21.50
C PRO A 274 21.76 -33.41 -21.55
N ALA A 275 20.67 -33.28 -20.79
CA ALA A 275 19.91 -32.04 -20.75
C ALA A 275 20.64 -30.97 -19.91
N PRO A 276 20.63 -29.70 -20.34
CA PRO A 276 21.24 -28.59 -19.59
C PRO A 276 20.47 -28.23 -18.31
N TYR A 277 19.19 -28.62 -18.23
CA TYR A 277 18.28 -28.30 -17.13
C TYR A 277 17.51 -29.55 -16.72
N LYS A 278 17.27 -29.73 -15.41
CA LYS A 278 16.45 -30.83 -14.90
C LYS A 278 15.01 -30.73 -15.41
N LEU A 279 14.48 -29.52 -15.58
CA LEU A 279 13.14 -29.29 -16.13
C LEU A 279 12.95 -29.84 -17.54
N CYS A 280 14.02 -30.08 -18.31
CA CYS A 280 13.89 -30.72 -19.63
C CYS A 280 13.26 -32.12 -19.55
N ALA A 281 13.49 -32.86 -18.47
CA ALA A 281 12.88 -34.18 -18.26
C ALA A 281 11.42 -34.10 -17.79
N LEU A 282 10.94 -32.91 -17.41
CA LEU A 282 9.64 -32.68 -16.78
C LEU A 282 8.68 -31.87 -17.66
N GLN A 283 9.01 -31.68 -18.95
CA GLN A 283 8.22 -30.86 -19.88
C GLN A 283 6.73 -31.24 -19.94
N SER A 284 6.41 -32.53 -19.92
CA SER A 284 5.02 -33.02 -19.95
C SER A 284 4.21 -32.69 -18.70
N ARG A 285 4.87 -32.32 -17.60
CA ARG A 285 4.27 -31.93 -16.32
C ARG A 285 4.27 -30.42 -16.09
N MET A 286 4.74 -29.63 -17.06
CA MET A 286 4.72 -28.17 -16.93
C MET A 286 3.28 -27.66 -16.93
N PRO A 287 2.84 -26.94 -15.88
CA PRO A 287 1.50 -26.37 -15.84
C PRO A 287 1.38 -25.17 -16.76
N THR A 288 0.17 -24.62 -16.89
CA THR A 288 -0.12 -23.46 -17.74
C THR A 288 -0.24 -22.14 -16.96
N ASP A 289 -0.23 -22.19 -15.63
CA ASP A 289 -0.34 -21.01 -14.78
C ASP A 289 0.76 -20.98 -13.71
N ALA A 290 1.09 -19.77 -13.24
CA ALA A 290 2.17 -19.58 -12.31
C ALA A 290 1.86 -20.12 -10.90
N ASN A 291 0.60 -20.10 -10.47
CA ASN A 291 0.24 -20.56 -9.14
C ASN A 291 0.36 -22.08 -9.03
N ALA A 292 -0.05 -22.82 -10.06
CA ALA A 292 0.18 -24.25 -10.17
C ALA A 292 1.67 -24.59 -10.17
N PHE A 293 2.51 -23.80 -10.85
CA PHE A 293 3.96 -24.01 -10.82
C PHE A 293 4.59 -23.71 -9.45
N LEU A 294 4.18 -22.63 -8.78
CA LEU A 294 4.85 -22.18 -7.57
C LEU A 294 4.37 -22.90 -6.29
N TRP A 295 3.08 -23.26 -6.24
CA TRP A 295 2.41 -23.61 -5.00
C TRP A 295 1.79 -25.00 -4.97
N HIS A 296 1.53 -25.63 -6.12
CA HIS A 296 0.93 -26.96 -6.14
C HIS A 296 1.92 -28.04 -5.66
N GLU A 297 1.42 -29.02 -4.92
CA GLU A 297 2.25 -30.10 -4.35
C GLU A 297 2.92 -30.94 -5.44
N ASP A 298 2.20 -31.23 -6.52
CA ASP A 298 2.69 -32.01 -7.67
C ASP A 298 3.53 -31.21 -8.69
N SER A 299 3.89 -29.96 -8.38
CA SER A 299 4.65 -29.11 -9.29
C SER A 299 6.03 -29.68 -9.64
N PRO A 300 6.47 -29.61 -10.91
CA PRO A 300 7.84 -29.99 -11.30
C PRO A 300 8.91 -29.15 -10.59
N LEU A 301 8.54 -28.00 -10.01
CA LEU A 301 9.42 -27.22 -9.14
C LEU A 301 9.95 -28.04 -7.96
N ASN A 302 9.11 -28.88 -7.36
CA ASN A 302 9.48 -29.68 -6.19
C ASN A 302 10.53 -30.74 -6.54
N ASP A 303 10.45 -31.31 -7.76
CA ASP A 303 11.37 -32.36 -8.23
C ASP A 303 12.78 -31.86 -8.54
N ILE A 304 12.93 -30.57 -8.88
CA ILE A 304 14.24 -29.98 -9.20
C ILE A 304 14.97 -29.39 -7.98
N GLY A 305 14.35 -29.46 -6.80
CA GLY A 305 14.90 -28.98 -5.52
C GLY A 305 14.03 -27.95 -4.80
N GLY A 306 12.86 -27.62 -5.34
CA GLY A 306 11.89 -26.71 -4.73
C GLY A 306 12.47 -25.32 -4.41
N TRP A 307 11.85 -24.66 -3.45
CA TRP A 307 12.25 -23.32 -2.97
C TRP A 307 13.66 -23.25 -2.36
N LYS A 308 14.32 -24.39 -2.08
CA LYS A 308 15.66 -24.44 -1.48
C LYS A 308 16.79 -24.68 -2.49
N GLY A 309 16.50 -25.37 -3.59
CA GLY A 309 17.55 -25.86 -4.52
C GLY A 309 17.36 -25.47 -5.98
N ALA A 310 16.17 -25.00 -6.39
CA ALA A 310 15.87 -24.73 -7.80
C ALA A 310 16.38 -23.36 -8.29
N GLU A 311 16.73 -22.44 -7.39
CA GLU A 311 17.00 -21.04 -7.75
C GLU A 311 18.08 -20.85 -8.83
N PRO A 312 19.24 -21.54 -8.81
CA PRO A 312 20.25 -21.38 -9.85
C PRO A 312 19.76 -21.81 -11.25
N GLU A 313 19.02 -22.91 -11.31
CA GLU A 313 18.44 -23.42 -12.56
C GLU A 313 17.37 -22.46 -13.08
N LEU A 314 16.45 -21.99 -12.23
CA LEU A 314 15.42 -21.04 -12.61
C LEU A 314 16.01 -19.69 -13.05
N ALA A 315 17.02 -19.18 -12.37
CA ALA A 315 17.69 -17.94 -12.75
C ALA A 315 18.34 -18.04 -14.14
N ALA A 316 18.99 -19.17 -14.43
CA ALA A 316 19.57 -19.43 -15.74
C ALA A 316 18.49 -19.54 -16.83
N LEU A 317 17.40 -20.25 -16.55
CA LEU A 317 16.28 -20.41 -17.47
C LEU A 317 15.54 -19.11 -17.74
N VAL A 318 15.30 -18.28 -16.72
CA VAL A 318 14.72 -16.93 -16.87
C VAL A 318 15.55 -16.11 -17.83
N LYS A 319 16.87 -16.04 -17.59
CA LYS A 319 17.79 -15.29 -18.45
C LYS A 319 17.77 -15.81 -19.88
N ALA A 320 17.86 -17.13 -20.05
CA ALA A 320 17.91 -17.75 -21.37
C ALA A 320 16.60 -17.58 -22.15
N THR A 321 15.45 -17.72 -21.49
CA THR A 321 14.12 -17.53 -22.08
C THR A 321 13.92 -16.10 -22.55
N ILE A 322 14.27 -15.11 -21.71
CA ILE A 322 14.13 -13.69 -22.08
C ILE A 322 15.06 -13.32 -23.25
N LEU A 323 16.29 -13.86 -23.27
CA LEU A 323 17.22 -13.63 -24.38
C LEU A 323 16.76 -14.30 -25.68
N ALA A 324 16.10 -15.46 -25.61
CA ALA A 324 15.57 -16.15 -26.77
C ALA A 324 14.31 -15.46 -27.35
N TYR A 325 13.46 -14.86 -26.50
CA TYR A 325 12.18 -14.28 -26.91
C TYR A 325 11.93 -12.85 -26.37
N PRO A 326 12.83 -11.87 -26.59
CA PRO A 326 12.74 -10.55 -25.95
C PRO A 326 11.49 -9.77 -26.38
N GLY A 327 11.08 -9.86 -27.66
CA GLY A 327 9.89 -9.19 -28.18
C GLY A 327 8.59 -9.73 -27.59
N THR A 328 8.47 -11.05 -27.50
CA THR A 328 7.31 -11.71 -26.90
C THR A 328 7.24 -11.41 -25.40
N PHE A 329 8.35 -11.50 -24.68
CA PHE A 329 8.43 -11.13 -23.27
C PHE A 329 7.99 -9.68 -23.03
N LEU A 330 8.44 -8.72 -23.86
CA LEU A 330 8.00 -7.33 -23.74
C LEU A 330 6.49 -7.19 -23.96
N THR A 331 5.94 -7.91 -24.94
CA THR A 331 4.50 -7.84 -25.24
C THR A 331 3.67 -8.42 -24.11
N THR A 332 4.04 -9.60 -23.57
CA THR A 332 3.31 -10.22 -22.46
C THR A 332 3.47 -9.45 -21.15
N ALA A 333 4.62 -8.80 -20.93
CA ALA A 333 4.83 -7.88 -19.82
C ALA A 333 3.89 -6.66 -19.90
N LEU A 334 3.73 -6.06 -21.08
CA LEU A 334 2.84 -4.92 -21.28
C LEU A 334 1.36 -5.32 -21.14
N GLN A 335 0.98 -6.49 -21.65
CA GLN A 335 -0.37 -7.04 -21.48
C GLN A 335 -0.69 -7.27 -20.00
N ALA A 336 0.20 -7.93 -19.25
CA ALA A 336 -0.01 -8.15 -17.81
C ALA A 336 0.02 -6.85 -17.00
N THR A 337 0.78 -5.84 -17.44
CA THR A 337 0.72 -4.50 -16.84
C THR A 337 -0.66 -3.88 -17.02
N GLY A 338 -1.24 -3.99 -18.22
CA GLY A 338 -2.58 -3.50 -18.52
C GLY A 338 -3.66 -4.25 -17.75
N GLU A 339 -3.56 -5.58 -17.69
CA GLU A 339 -4.44 -6.43 -16.88
C GLU A 339 -4.38 -6.02 -15.40
N GLN A 340 -3.19 -5.99 -14.80
CA GLN A 340 -3.01 -5.64 -13.40
C GLN A 340 -3.52 -4.23 -13.06
N LEU A 341 -3.46 -3.28 -13.99
CA LEU A 341 -3.99 -1.93 -13.78
C LEU A 341 -5.53 -1.93 -13.60
N LEU A 342 -6.22 -2.91 -14.19
CA LEU A 342 -7.67 -3.06 -14.14
C LEU A 342 -8.14 -4.04 -13.04
N THR A 343 -7.25 -4.94 -12.59
CA THR A 343 -7.50 -5.92 -11.52
C THR A 343 -7.37 -5.25 -10.15
N ILE A 344 -8.47 -4.66 -9.66
CA ILE A 344 -8.55 -3.80 -8.45
C ILE A 344 -9.57 -4.27 -7.40
N GLY A 345 -10.05 -5.50 -7.49
CA GLY A 345 -11.01 -6.08 -6.55
C GLY A 345 -10.51 -6.06 -5.10
N SER A 346 -11.43 -5.86 -4.15
CA SER A 346 -11.15 -6.09 -2.72
C SER A 346 -11.47 -7.54 -2.36
N GLY A 347 -10.74 -8.09 -1.38
CA GLY A 347 -11.03 -9.41 -0.81
C GLY A 347 -10.15 -10.56 -1.29
N ASP A 348 -9.25 -10.30 -2.23
CA ASP A 348 -8.32 -11.31 -2.76
C ASP A 348 -7.48 -11.95 -1.64
N GLY A 349 -7.58 -13.27 -1.53
CA GLY A 349 -6.92 -14.12 -0.53
C GLY A 349 -7.36 -13.94 0.93
N LEU A 350 -8.51 -13.30 1.18
CA LEU A 350 -9.07 -13.12 2.54
C LEU A 350 -10.03 -14.25 2.99
N THR A 351 -9.83 -15.47 2.47
CA THR A 351 -10.58 -16.69 2.83
C THR A 351 -10.18 -17.23 4.22
N GLU A 352 -10.70 -18.39 4.66
CA GLU A 352 -10.16 -19.08 5.85
C GLU A 352 -8.85 -19.82 5.56
N TRP A 353 -8.71 -20.31 4.33
CA TRP A 353 -7.66 -21.24 3.90
C TRP A 353 -6.26 -20.63 4.01
N HIS A 354 -5.63 -20.69 5.18
CA HIS A 354 -4.27 -20.21 5.42
C HIS A 354 -3.43 -21.27 6.12
N TYR A 355 -3.34 -22.48 5.54
CA TYR A 355 -2.71 -23.66 6.16
C TYR A 355 -1.33 -23.36 6.80
N MET A 356 -0.46 -22.63 6.09
CA MET A 356 0.87 -22.30 6.61
C MET A 356 0.82 -21.35 7.82
N THR A 357 -0.05 -20.34 7.79
CA THR A 357 -0.28 -19.44 8.93
C THR A 357 -0.89 -20.20 10.10
N ARG A 358 -1.94 -20.99 9.85
CA ARG A 358 -2.58 -21.83 10.89
C ARG A 358 -1.58 -22.76 11.56
N ARG A 359 -0.68 -23.40 10.79
CA ARG A 359 0.38 -24.28 11.32
C ARG A 359 1.40 -23.54 12.18
N VAL A 360 1.73 -22.29 11.83
CA VAL A 360 2.64 -21.46 12.64
C VAL A 360 1.98 -21.06 13.95
N PHE A 361 0.73 -20.62 13.92
CA PHE A 361 0.00 -20.28 15.15
C PHE A 361 -0.17 -21.50 16.06
N ASP A 362 -0.60 -22.64 15.50
CA ASP A 362 -0.75 -23.91 16.22
C ASP A 362 0.55 -24.34 16.94
N ARG A 363 1.69 -24.31 16.24
CA ARG A 363 2.95 -24.83 16.78
C ARG A 363 3.74 -23.83 17.62
N MET A 364 3.60 -22.53 17.35
CA MET A 364 4.51 -21.51 17.89
C MET A 364 3.79 -20.45 18.72
N LEU A 365 2.47 -20.29 18.57
CA LEU A 365 1.64 -19.31 19.29
C LEU A 365 0.31 -19.94 19.77
N PRO A 366 0.33 -21.09 20.49
CA PRO A 366 -0.88 -21.85 20.80
C PRO A 366 -1.89 -21.07 21.65
N THR A 367 -1.42 -20.17 22.53
CA THR A 367 -2.32 -19.32 23.32
C THR A 367 -3.15 -18.39 22.44
N GLN A 368 -2.51 -17.72 21.45
CA GLN A 368 -3.21 -16.84 20.50
C GLN A 368 -4.09 -17.65 19.54
N GLN A 369 -3.62 -18.85 19.15
CA GLN A 369 -4.38 -19.79 18.30
C GLN A 369 -5.74 -20.11 18.92
N ASP A 370 -5.74 -20.55 20.17
CA ASP A 370 -6.93 -21.10 20.84
C ASP A 370 -7.89 -20.02 21.35
N LEU A 371 -7.36 -18.89 21.85
CA LEU A 371 -8.18 -17.84 22.47
C LEU A 371 -8.74 -16.84 21.46
N GLU A 372 -7.99 -16.51 20.40
CA GLU A 372 -8.33 -15.40 19.51
C GLU A 372 -8.47 -15.85 18.04
N PHE A 373 -7.45 -16.50 17.48
CA PHE A 373 -7.38 -16.79 16.05
C PHE A 373 -8.50 -17.71 15.57
N ASN A 374 -8.71 -18.86 16.21
CA ASN A 374 -9.76 -19.80 15.82
C ASN A 374 -11.18 -19.27 16.06
N ALA A 375 -11.34 -18.31 16.97
CA ALA A 375 -12.61 -17.66 17.26
C ALA A 375 -12.96 -16.56 16.24
N ALA A 376 -11.98 -16.09 15.47
CA ALA A 376 -12.15 -15.00 14.53
C ALA A 376 -13.06 -15.39 13.35
N ARG A 377 -13.83 -14.42 12.86
CA ARG A 377 -14.80 -14.62 11.77
C ARG A 377 -14.16 -15.17 10.50
N GLN A 378 -12.96 -14.72 10.16
CA GLN A 378 -12.17 -15.18 9.02
C GLN A 378 -11.91 -16.69 9.13
N GLN A 379 -11.52 -17.17 10.31
CA GLN A 379 -11.23 -18.58 10.57
C GLN A 379 -12.48 -19.44 10.72
N ARG A 380 -13.65 -18.83 10.94
CA ARG A 380 -14.96 -19.49 10.95
C ARG A 380 -15.71 -19.37 9.61
N GLU A 381 -15.01 -19.04 8.52
CA GLU A 381 -15.57 -18.90 7.17
C GLU A 381 -16.67 -17.83 7.02
N GLU A 382 -16.76 -16.89 7.95
CA GLU A 382 -17.78 -15.82 7.92
C GLU A 382 -17.38 -14.64 7.01
N ILE A 383 -16.11 -14.58 6.57
CA ILE A 383 -15.68 -13.69 5.48
C ILE A 383 -15.98 -14.38 4.16
N SER A 384 -17.17 -14.11 3.61
CA SER A 384 -17.66 -14.80 2.41
C SER A 384 -17.30 -14.08 1.10
N PRO A 385 -17.26 -14.80 -0.03
CA PRO A 385 -17.20 -14.19 -1.36
C PRO A 385 -18.38 -13.24 -1.64
N THR A 386 -19.55 -13.48 -1.04
CA THR A 386 -20.74 -12.63 -1.20
C THR A 386 -20.55 -11.26 -0.57
N LEU A 387 -19.82 -11.16 0.56
CA LEU A 387 -19.45 -9.90 1.18
C LEU A 387 -18.60 -9.06 0.21
N PHE A 388 -17.54 -9.63 -0.35
CA PHE A 388 -16.67 -8.90 -1.27
C PHE A 388 -17.34 -8.60 -2.60
N THR A 389 -18.27 -9.45 -3.07
CA THR A 389 -19.13 -9.11 -4.21
C THR A 389 -19.95 -7.85 -3.92
N ALA A 390 -20.52 -7.72 -2.72
CA ALA A 390 -21.27 -6.53 -2.33
C ALA A 390 -20.38 -5.29 -2.18
N LEU A 391 -19.22 -5.41 -1.53
CA LEU A 391 -18.25 -4.31 -1.38
C LEU A 391 -17.71 -3.84 -2.73
N ASN A 392 -17.41 -4.77 -3.64
CA ASN A 392 -16.86 -4.45 -4.96
C ASN A 392 -17.88 -3.78 -5.89
N ARG A 393 -19.19 -3.80 -5.59
CA ARG A 393 -20.18 -2.92 -6.26
C ARG A 393 -19.91 -1.44 -6.00
N VAL A 394 -19.17 -1.11 -4.95
CA VAL A 394 -18.75 0.26 -4.62
C VAL A 394 -17.26 0.45 -4.91
N HIS A 395 -16.40 -0.42 -4.38
CA HIS A 395 -14.94 -0.24 -4.41
C HIS A 395 -14.38 -0.20 -5.84
N VAL A 396 -14.84 -1.11 -6.71
CA VAL A 396 -14.32 -1.22 -8.07
C VAL A 396 -14.75 -0.02 -8.93
N PRO A 397 -16.05 0.35 -9.02
CA PRO A 397 -16.43 1.58 -9.72
C PRO A 397 -15.77 2.84 -9.15
N ALA A 398 -15.69 2.98 -7.81
CA ALA A 398 -15.00 4.11 -7.20
C ALA A 398 -13.52 4.16 -7.59
N GLY A 399 -12.83 3.01 -7.62
CA GLY A 399 -11.44 2.91 -8.08
C GLY A 399 -11.25 3.32 -9.54
N TYR A 400 -12.09 2.83 -10.46
CA TYR A 400 -12.02 3.22 -11.87
C TYR A 400 -12.31 4.71 -12.08
N LEU A 401 -13.37 5.24 -11.45
CA LEU A 401 -13.69 6.66 -11.49
C LEU A 401 -12.56 7.52 -10.92
N SER A 402 -11.89 7.05 -9.86
CA SER A 402 -10.75 7.75 -9.28
C SER A 402 -9.52 7.74 -10.19
N MET A 403 -9.23 6.64 -10.89
CA MET A 403 -8.13 6.61 -11.88
C MET A 403 -8.36 7.57 -13.04
N ILE A 404 -9.57 7.60 -13.60
CA ILE A 404 -9.95 8.59 -14.61
C ILE A 404 -9.90 10.01 -13.99
N GLY A 405 -10.37 10.14 -12.76
CA GLY A 405 -10.34 11.37 -11.97
C GLY A 405 -8.94 11.95 -11.83
N LEU A 406 -7.89 11.15 -11.68
CA LEU A 406 -6.51 11.65 -11.63
C LEU A 406 -6.14 12.46 -12.88
N LEU A 407 -6.53 12.00 -14.08
CA LEU A 407 -6.28 12.74 -15.32
C LEU A 407 -7.04 14.07 -15.35
N LEU A 408 -8.27 14.07 -14.85
CA LEU A 408 -9.07 15.29 -14.70
C LEU A 408 -8.44 16.26 -13.69
N VAL A 409 -7.91 15.75 -12.58
CA VAL A 409 -7.22 16.56 -11.56
C VAL A 409 -5.94 17.17 -12.10
N VAL A 410 -5.16 16.44 -12.91
CA VAL A 410 -4.00 17.01 -13.62
C VAL A 410 -4.46 18.17 -14.51
N GLY A 411 -5.42 17.93 -15.40
CA GLY A 411 -5.91 18.95 -16.32
C GLY A 411 -6.56 20.16 -15.63
N TRP A 412 -7.25 19.95 -14.52
CA TRP A 412 -7.84 21.00 -13.70
C TRP A 412 -6.77 21.78 -12.93
N GLY A 413 -5.86 21.09 -12.25
CA GLY A 413 -4.83 21.71 -11.42
C GLY A 413 -3.88 22.58 -12.23
N LEU A 414 -3.56 22.17 -13.47
CA LEU A 414 -2.77 22.97 -14.41
C LEU A 414 -3.52 24.24 -14.85
N ARG A 415 -4.80 24.12 -15.23
CA ARG A 415 -5.61 25.27 -15.65
C ARG A 415 -5.85 26.28 -14.53
N GLN A 416 -5.87 25.81 -13.28
CA GLN A 416 -6.28 26.58 -12.12
C GLN A 416 -5.12 26.96 -11.19
N GLY A 417 -3.88 26.79 -11.65
CA GLY A 417 -2.66 27.12 -10.90
C GLY A 417 -2.39 26.26 -9.65
N ARG A 418 -3.17 25.20 -9.40
CA ARG A 418 -2.93 24.19 -8.35
C ARG A 418 -1.93 23.15 -8.85
N HIS A 419 -0.74 23.62 -9.25
CA HIS A 419 0.33 22.77 -9.77
C HIS A 419 0.77 21.71 -8.76
N ASP A 420 0.59 21.95 -7.47
CA ASP A 420 0.86 20.98 -6.41
C ASP A 420 -0.09 19.77 -6.46
N LEU A 421 -1.40 19.99 -6.62
CA LEU A 421 -2.38 18.91 -6.78
C LEU A 421 -2.25 18.21 -8.14
N ALA A 422 -1.94 18.93 -9.21
CA ALA A 422 -1.67 18.33 -10.51
C ALA A 422 -0.45 17.40 -10.46
N ALA A 423 0.63 17.85 -9.80
CA ALA A 423 1.83 17.04 -9.62
C ALA A 423 1.58 15.83 -8.70
N LEU A 424 0.79 15.98 -7.63
CA LEU A 424 0.38 14.85 -6.78
C LEU A 424 -0.43 13.82 -7.58
N ALA A 425 -1.39 14.27 -8.37
CA ALA A 425 -2.20 13.39 -9.20
C ALA A 425 -1.36 12.61 -10.23
N LEU A 426 -0.41 13.28 -10.88
CA LEU A 426 0.53 12.63 -11.78
C LEU A 426 1.45 11.65 -11.04
N PHE A 427 1.95 12.02 -9.85
CA PHE A 427 2.80 11.16 -9.03
C PHE A 427 2.07 9.87 -8.60
N VAL A 428 0.79 9.98 -8.21
CA VAL A 428 -0.06 8.82 -7.90
C VAL A 428 -0.38 8.01 -9.15
N ALA A 429 -0.65 8.64 -10.30
CA ALA A 429 -0.86 7.90 -11.55
C ALA A 429 0.39 7.08 -11.94
N LEU A 430 1.58 7.67 -11.81
CA LEU A 430 2.85 6.99 -12.04
C LEU A 430 3.11 5.89 -11.01
N SER A 431 2.69 6.04 -9.76
CA SER A 431 2.84 4.99 -8.75
C SER A 431 1.91 3.80 -9.01
N LEU A 432 0.68 4.06 -9.47
CA LEU A 432 -0.26 3.02 -9.89
C LEU A 432 0.24 2.27 -11.12
N LEU A 433 0.76 2.98 -12.12
CA LEU A 433 1.35 2.37 -13.32
C LEU A 433 2.61 1.57 -12.98
N GLY A 434 3.49 2.12 -12.14
CA GLY A 434 4.70 1.43 -11.69
C GLY A 434 4.38 0.18 -10.88
N ASN A 435 3.40 0.24 -9.97
CA ASN A 435 2.95 -0.93 -9.23
C ASN A 435 2.30 -1.99 -10.14
N ALA A 436 1.51 -1.58 -11.13
CA ALA A 436 0.94 -2.50 -12.11
C ALA A 436 2.02 -3.18 -12.95
N PHE A 437 3.04 -2.43 -13.39
CA PHE A 437 4.18 -3.00 -14.11
C PHE A 437 4.97 -3.98 -13.24
N ILE A 438 5.35 -3.59 -12.02
CA ILE A 438 6.18 -4.43 -11.14
C ILE A 438 5.47 -5.74 -10.80
N ASN A 439 4.19 -5.69 -10.42
CA ASN A 439 3.49 -6.91 -9.98
C ASN A 439 2.88 -7.70 -11.16
N GLY A 440 2.42 -7.03 -12.22
CA GLY A 440 1.88 -7.70 -13.40
C GLY A 440 2.98 -8.31 -14.28
N ALA A 441 4.03 -7.55 -14.60
CA ALA A 441 5.08 -8.02 -15.52
C ALA A 441 6.12 -8.94 -14.86
N LEU A 442 6.35 -8.82 -13.54
CA LEU A 442 7.41 -9.58 -12.85
C LEU A 442 6.88 -10.62 -11.84
N SER A 443 5.57 -10.64 -11.58
CA SER A 443 4.89 -11.65 -10.76
C SER A 443 3.67 -12.14 -11.55
N ASN A 444 2.43 -12.01 -11.07
CA ASN A 444 1.22 -12.24 -11.85
C ASN A 444 0.12 -11.24 -11.46
N PRO A 445 -0.81 -10.92 -12.36
CA PRO A 445 -1.95 -10.07 -12.03
C PRO A 445 -2.80 -10.62 -10.89
N HIS A 446 -2.95 -9.86 -9.82
CA HIS A 446 -3.81 -10.16 -8.68
C HIS A 446 -4.51 -8.90 -8.19
N ASP A 447 -5.79 -9.02 -7.82
CA ASP A 447 -6.63 -7.92 -7.35
C ASP A 447 -5.99 -7.19 -6.17
N ARG A 448 -5.38 -7.96 -5.28
CA ARG A 448 -4.66 -7.46 -4.10
C ARG A 448 -3.64 -6.37 -4.42
N TYR A 449 -2.86 -6.52 -5.50
CA TYR A 449 -1.70 -5.67 -5.75
C TYR A 449 -2.07 -4.23 -6.10
N GLN A 450 -3.15 -4.03 -6.86
CA GLN A 450 -3.58 -2.70 -7.26
C GLN A 450 -4.62 -2.13 -6.29
N SER A 451 -5.48 -2.99 -5.71
CA SER A 451 -6.47 -2.61 -4.70
C SER A 451 -5.84 -2.02 -3.43
N ARG A 452 -4.67 -2.50 -2.99
CA ARG A 452 -3.92 -1.88 -1.87
C ARG A 452 -3.45 -0.45 -2.16
N MET A 453 -3.33 -0.06 -3.43
CA MET A 453 -2.82 1.25 -3.87
C MET A 453 -3.93 2.23 -4.27
N ILE A 454 -5.05 1.73 -4.79
CA ILE A 454 -6.05 2.51 -5.53
C ILE A 454 -6.68 3.64 -4.71
N TRP A 455 -6.73 3.49 -3.38
CA TRP A 455 -7.27 4.51 -2.49
C TRP A 455 -6.49 5.83 -2.53
N LEU A 456 -5.22 5.82 -2.97
CA LEU A 456 -4.47 7.05 -3.22
C LEU A 456 -5.10 7.88 -4.33
N ALA A 457 -5.64 7.24 -5.38
CA ALA A 457 -6.35 7.95 -6.43
C ALA A 457 -7.62 8.61 -5.86
N THR A 458 -8.39 7.85 -5.09
CA THR A 458 -9.60 8.34 -4.42
C THR A 458 -9.28 9.50 -3.47
N LEU A 459 -8.21 9.41 -2.68
CA LEU A 459 -7.73 10.50 -1.81
C LEU A 459 -7.48 11.78 -2.62
N VAL A 460 -6.71 11.70 -3.70
CA VAL A 460 -6.33 12.87 -4.51
C VAL A 460 -7.55 13.48 -5.22
N VAL A 461 -8.46 12.66 -5.74
CA VAL A 461 -9.69 13.12 -6.38
C VAL A 461 -10.61 13.84 -5.38
N ILE A 462 -10.79 13.29 -4.17
CA ILE A 462 -11.57 13.97 -3.12
C ILE A 462 -10.86 15.26 -2.70
N MET A 463 -9.53 15.26 -2.54
CA MET A 463 -8.77 16.49 -2.24
C MET A 463 -9.01 17.59 -3.28
N ALA A 464 -8.98 17.25 -4.57
CA ALA A 464 -9.24 18.19 -5.65
C ALA A 464 -10.69 18.66 -5.67
N ALA A 465 -11.66 17.78 -5.42
CA ALA A 465 -13.08 18.14 -5.32
C ALA A 465 -13.34 19.13 -4.17
N VAL A 466 -12.73 18.89 -3.00
CA VAL A 466 -12.79 19.79 -1.83
C VAL A 466 -12.16 21.14 -2.16
N ALA A 467 -10.95 21.16 -2.72
CA ALA A 467 -10.27 22.40 -3.12
C ALA A 467 -11.04 23.19 -4.19
N TRP A 468 -11.71 22.50 -5.12
CA TRP A 468 -12.58 23.11 -6.12
C TRP A 468 -13.83 23.74 -5.49
N TRP A 469 -14.45 23.04 -4.53
CA TRP A 469 -15.62 23.55 -3.81
C TRP A 469 -15.30 24.80 -2.99
N GLU A 470 -14.19 24.79 -2.25
CA GLU A 470 -13.75 25.92 -1.41
C GLU A 470 -13.51 27.21 -2.20
N ARG A 471 -13.04 27.10 -3.44
CA ARG A 471 -12.87 28.26 -4.34
C ARG A 471 -14.16 28.92 -4.77
N ARG A 472 -15.29 28.22 -4.65
CA ARG A 472 -16.62 28.72 -5.01
C ARG A 472 -17.35 29.37 -3.85
N LEU A 473 -16.88 29.19 -2.61
CA LEU A 473 -17.51 29.76 -1.43
C LEU A 473 -17.40 31.32 -1.42
N PRO A 474 -18.45 32.04 -0.98
CA PRO A 474 -18.39 33.49 -0.82
C PRO A 474 -17.27 33.88 0.16
N GLY A 475 -16.49 34.93 -0.18
CA GLY A 475 -15.40 35.43 0.68
C GLY A 475 -14.02 34.82 0.46
N ASN A 476 -13.86 33.87 -0.47
CA ASN A 476 -12.53 33.38 -0.86
C ASN A 476 -11.80 34.42 -1.74
N PRO A 477 -10.59 34.88 -1.37
CA PRO A 477 -9.82 35.83 -2.20
C PRO A 477 -9.47 35.28 -3.60
N ASP A 478 -9.45 33.95 -3.78
CA ASP A 478 -9.21 33.27 -5.07
C ASP A 478 -10.49 33.02 -5.89
N ARG A 479 -11.62 33.64 -5.52
CA ARG A 479 -12.89 33.45 -6.23
C ARG A 479 -12.75 33.94 -7.66
N ILE A 480 -12.89 33.02 -8.63
CA ILE A 480 -13.01 33.39 -10.05
C ILE A 480 -14.31 34.21 -10.18
N PRO A 481 -14.25 35.49 -10.56
CA PRO A 481 -15.46 36.25 -10.80
C PRO A 481 -16.25 35.52 -11.89
N ARG A 482 -17.52 35.19 -11.62
CA ARG A 482 -18.43 34.77 -12.69
C ARG A 482 -18.33 35.88 -13.74
N ARG A 483 -17.90 35.55 -14.97
CA ARG A 483 -18.00 36.48 -16.09
C ARG A 483 -19.44 37.00 -16.08
N ALA A 484 -19.62 38.26 -15.72
CA ALA A 484 -20.89 38.92 -15.95
C ALA A 484 -21.10 38.81 -17.46
N HIS A 485 -22.16 38.10 -17.86
CA HIS A 485 -22.68 38.26 -19.20
C HIS A 485 -23.06 39.73 -19.30
N VAL A 486 -22.20 40.52 -19.93
CA VAL A 486 -22.55 41.84 -20.43
C VAL A 486 -23.50 41.57 -21.59
N ALA A 487 -24.77 41.39 -21.27
CA ALA A 487 -25.86 41.62 -22.20
C ALA A 487 -26.11 43.13 -22.20
N ASN A 488 -25.22 43.86 -22.87
CA ASN A 488 -25.50 45.21 -23.36
C ASN A 488 -25.36 45.15 -24.88
N VAL A 489 -26.47 44.90 -25.55
CA VAL A 489 -26.73 45.40 -26.90
C VAL A 489 -28.13 45.98 -26.84
N LEU A 490 -28.17 47.32 -26.71
CA LEU A 490 -29.26 48.15 -27.20
C LEU A 490 -29.17 48.20 -28.73
#